data_AF-A0A962T2V1-F1
#
_entry.id   AF-A0A962T2V1-F1
#
_cell.length_a   1.000
_cell.length_b   1.000
_cell.length_c   1.000
_cell.angle_alpha   90.00
_cell.angle_beta   90.00
_cell.angle_gamma   90.00
#
_symmetry.space_group_name_H-M   'P 1'
#
loop_
_entity.id
_entity.type
_entity.pdbx_description
1 polymer ?
#
loop_
_entity_poly.entity_id
_entity_poly.type
_entity_poly.pdbx_seq_one_letter_code
_entity_poly.pdbx_strand_id
1 'polypeptide(L)'
;MQRLKIRHLTVYEFPSPVTLQPHRLLIRPREGHDVRIESSKLDIFPAHRVWWHRDVFDNSVAVVRFLENAQRLAIDSEVVIQHYEEAPLDFIVEDYAVDYPFEYRKEERVDLAPFQQLVYADQQSMLRDWLRQLNLLSEKIETYVLLDRLNRIINNEFKYMIREEPGVQSPEQILSSRSGSCRDYATLFIEACRFLGLASRFVSGYSHVPGLGAGGASTHAWAEVYL
;
A
#
# COMPACT_ATOMS: atom_id res chain seq x y z
N MET A 1 -8.33 -10.86 -19.04
CA MET A 1 -6.91 -11.15 -18.77
C MET A 1 -6.03 -10.11 -19.47
N GLN A 2 -5.18 -9.41 -18.72
CA GLN A 2 -4.22 -8.44 -19.22
C GLN A 2 -2.79 -8.94 -19.00
N ARG A 3 -1.91 -8.78 -19.99
CA ARG A 3 -0.48 -9.06 -19.85
C ARG A 3 0.26 -7.75 -19.66
N LEU A 4 0.92 -7.58 -18.52
CA LEU A 4 1.59 -6.33 -18.15
C LEU A 4 3.10 -6.57 -18.00
N LYS A 5 3.89 -5.64 -18.54
CA LYS A 5 5.33 -5.57 -18.32
C LYS A 5 5.63 -4.38 -17.42
N ILE A 6 6.18 -4.66 -16.25
CA ILE A 6 6.57 -3.67 -15.25
C ILE A 6 8.10 -3.60 -15.26
N ARG A 7 8.66 -2.41 -15.47
CA ARG A 7 10.09 -2.15 -15.30
C ARG A 7 10.29 -1.00 -14.33
N HIS A 8 11.07 -1.23 -13.28
CA HIS A 8 11.42 -0.24 -12.28
C HIS A 8 12.94 -0.16 -12.19
N LEU A 9 13.48 0.99 -12.58
CA LEU A 9 14.89 1.32 -12.45
C LEU A 9 15.09 2.39 -11.38
N THR A 10 15.84 2.06 -10.34
CA THR A 10 16.32 3.04 -9.35
C THR A 10 17.82 3.25 -9.55
N VAL A 11 18.26 4.50 -9.68
CA VAL A 11 19.68 4.86 -9.81
C VAL A 11 20.04 5.92 -8.79
N TYR A 12 21.12 5.68 -8.05
CA TYR A 12 21.77 6.69 -7.22
C TYR A 12 23.18 6.93 -7.74
N GLU A 13 23.57 8.19 -7.80
CA GLU A 13 24.94 8.63 -8.10
C GLU A 13 25.47 9.42 -6.91
N PHE A 14 26.64 9.03 -6.43
CA PHE A 14 27.30 9.61 -5.27
C PHE A 14 28.53 10.41 -5.71
N PRO A 15 28.84 11.54 -5.06
CA PRO A 15 30.01 12.36 -5.43
C PRO A 15 31.35 11.67 -5.14
N SER A 16 31.36 10.62 -4.31
CA SER A 16 32.53 9.82 -3.96
C SER A 16 32.11 8.38 -3.63
N PRO A 17 33.04 7.40 -3.60
CA PRO A 17 32.68 6.01 -3.35
C PRO A 17 32.12 5.85 -1.94
N VAL A 18 30.95 5.22 -1.82
CA VAL A 18 30.28 4.96 -0.54
C VAL A 18 30.21 3.47 -0.25
N THR A 19 30.13 3.13 1.03
CA THR A 19 29.79 1.77 1.47
C THR A 19 28.27 1.61 1.50
N LEU A 20 27.76 0.77 0.60
CA LEU A 20 26.34 0.46 0.53
C LEU A 20 25.96 -0.57 1.62
N GLN A 21 25.05 -0.18 2.51
CA GLN A 21 24.52 -1.07 3.54
C GLN A 21 23.54 -2.09 2.94
N PRO A 22 23.21 -3.19 3.65
CA PRO A 22 22.25 -4.17 3.16
C PRO A 22 20.90 -3.54 2.80
N HIS A 23 20.36 -3.91 1.63
CA HIS A 23 19.04 -3.44 1.17
C HIS A 23 17.99 -4.54 1.29
N ARG A 24 16.74 -4.12 1.50
CA ARG A 24 15.55 -4.98 1.45
C ARG A 24 14.65 -4.48 0.32
N LEU A 25 14.44 -5.30 -0.70
CA LEU A 25 13.71 -4.93 -1.91
C LEU A 25 12.37 -5.69 -1.94
N LEU A 26 11.26 -4.94 -2.06
CA LEU A 26 9.90 -5.44 -2.25
C LEU A 26 9.41 -5.10 -3.66
N ILE A 27 10.11 -5.63 -4.65
CA ILE A 27 9.96 -5.28 -6.08
C ILE A 27 9.33 -6.41 -6.91
N ARG A 28 9.19 -7.60 -6.33
CA ARG A 28 8.51 -8.74 -6.93
C ARG A 28 7.08 -8.81 -6.38
N PRO A 29 6.03 -8.71 -7.21
CA PRO A 29 4.66 -8.87 -6.78
C PRO A 29 4.40 -10.22 -6.10
N ARG A 30 3.35 -10.26 -5.29
CA ARG A 30 2.79 -11.51 -4.78
C ARG A 30 1.99 -12.19 -5.89
N GLU A 31 2.10 -13.51 -5.98
CA GLU A 31 1.27 -14.31 -6.89
C GLU A 31 0.01 -14.77 -6.17
N GLY A 32 -1.09 -14.82 -6.92
CA GLY A 32 -2.41 -15.18 -6.45
C GLY A 32 -3.25 -15.77 -7.56
N HIS A 33 -4.55 -15.90 -7.31
CA HIS A 33 -5.51 -16.33 -8.34
C HIS A 33 -5.73 -15.24 -9.41
N ASP A 34 -5.49 -13.98 -9.03
CA ASP A 34 -5.66 -12.75 -9.78
C ASP A 34 -4.37 -12.30 -10.51
N VAL A 35 -3.19 -12.67 -9.98
CA VAL A 35 -1.87 -12.32 -10.57
C VAL A 35 -0.95 -13.53 -10.68
N ARG A 36 -0.49 -13.81 -11.91
CA ARG A 36 0.56 -14.80 -12.19
C ARG A 36 1.82 -14.13 -12.73
N ILE A 37 3.00 -14.50 -12.24
CA ILE A 37 4.27 -14.01 -12.78
C ILE A 37 4.72 -14.92 -13.92
N GLU A 38 4.86 -14.34 -15.12
CA GLU A 38 5.40 -15.02 -16.30
C GLU A 38 6.94 -15.01 -16.29
N SER A 39 7.53 -13.87 -15.93
CA SER A 39 8.97 -13.75 -15.76
C SER A 39 9.34 -12.64 -14.76
N SER A 40 10.48 -12.79 -14.10
CA SER A 40 11.05 -11.79 -13.20
C SER A 40 12.56 -11.78 -13.32
N LYS A 41 13.12 -10.59 -13.56
CA LYS A 41 14.56 -10.33 -13.66
C LYS A 41 14.93 -9.19 -12.72
N LEU A 42 16.05 -9.36 -12.03
CA LEU A 42 16.61 -8.36 -11.13
C LEU A 42 18.09 -8.21 -11.43
N ASP A 43 18.47 -7.09 -12.06
CA ASP A 43 19.86 -6.73 -12.32
C ASP A 43 20.27 -5.62 -11.34
N ILE A 44 21.37 -5.83 -10.61
CA ILE A 44 21.86 -4.86 -9.62
C ILE A 44 23.34 -4.58 -9.86
N PHE A 45 23.72 -3.31 -9.73
CA PHE A 45 25.08 -2.81 -9.72
C PHE A 45 25.29 -2.00 -8.43
N PRO A 46 26.41 -2.12 -7.69
CA PRO A 46 27.66 -2.83 -8.00
C PRO A 46 27.61 -4.33 -7.67
N ALA A 47 28.77 -5.01 -7.61
CA ALA A 47 28.87 -6.43 -7.25
C ALA A 47 28.19 -6.72 -5.90
N HIS A 48 27.34 -7.75 -5.86
CA HIS A 48 26.44 -8.00 -4.75
C HIS A 48 26.10 -9.50 -4.59
N ARG A 49 25.45 -9.84 -3.48
CA ARG A 49 24.76 -11.12 -3.25
C ARG A 49 23.29 -10.85 -2.92
N VAL A 50 22.40 -11.67 -3.46
CA VAL A 50 20.95 -11.60 -3.20
C VAL A 50 20.48 -12.87 -2.52
N TRP A 51 19.62 -12.72 -1.51
CA TRP A 51 18.85 -13.82 -0.92
C TRP A 51 17.37 -13.48 -0.96
N TRP A 52 16.54 -14.46 -1.29
CA TRP A 52 15.09 -14.31 -1.29
C TRP A 52 14.49 -15.07 -0.12
N HIS A 53 13.51 -14.45 0.54
CA HIS A 53 12.71 -15.08 1.57
C HIS A 53 11.31 -14.47 1.58
N ARG A 54 10.40 -15.08 2.32
CA ARG A 54 9.08 -14.52 2.60
C ARG A 54 9.05 -13.91 3.99
N ASP A 55 8.45 -12.73 4.10
CA ASP A 55 8.21 -12.10 5.41
C ASP A 55 6.91 -12.63 6.04
N VAL A 56 6.55 -12.11 7.23
CA VAL A 56 5.35 -12.52 7.97
C VAL A 56 4.05 -12.22 7.23
N PHE A 57 4.09 -11.31 6.24
CA PHE A 57 2.95 -11.00 5.41
C PHE A 57 2.94 -11.83 4.13
N ASP A 58 3.90 -12.75 3.92
CA ASP A 58 4.09 -13.52 2.69
C ASP A 58 4.56 -12.67 1.49
N ASN A 59 5.16 -11.50 1.72
CA ASN A 59 5.81 -10.73 0.66
C ASN A 59 7.11 -11.41 0.23
N SER A 60 7.43 -11.36 -1.07
CA SER A 60 8.73 -11.82 -1.59
C SER A 60 9.79 -10.74 -1.40
N VAL A 61 10.67 -10.90 -0.40
CA VAL A 61 11.68 -9.92 -0.04
C VAL A 61 13.07 -10.34 -0.51
N ALA A 62 13.68 -9.53 -1.37
CA ALA A 62 15.09 -9.67 -1.76
C ALA A 62 15.98 -8.92 -0.76
N VAL A 63 16.87 -9.64 -0.08
CA VAL A 63 17.92 -9.05 0.76
C VAL A 63 19.19 -8.98 -0.06
N VAL A 64 19.72 -7.77 -0.25
CA VAL A 64 20.91 -7.52 -1.07
C VAL A 64 22.04 -7.06 -0.16
N ARG A 65 23.21 -7.70 -0.28
CA ARG A 65 24.45 -7.21 0.35
C ARG A 65 25.47 -6.92 -0.73
N PHE A 66 26.07 -5.73 -0.64
CA PHE A 66 27.08 -5.26 -1.59
C PHE A 66 28.46 -5.72 -1.16
N LEU A 67 29.30 -6.07 -2.13
CA LEU A 67 30.64 -6.63 -1.91
C LEU A 67 31.75 -5.60 -2.09
N GLU A 68 31.42 -4.43 -2.62
CA GLU A 68 32.36 -3.36 -2.93
C GLU A 68 31.76 -1.98 -2.67
N ASN A 69 32.63 -0.98 -2.46
CA ASN A 69 32.22 0.42 -2.45
C ASN A 69 31.91 0.88 -3.87
N ALA A 70 30.96 1.79 -4.03
CA ALA A 70 30.60 2.30 -5.34
C ALA A 70 30.23 3.78 -5.31
N GLN A 71 30.44 4.46 -6.43
CA GLN A 71 29.92 5.80 -6.71
C GLN A 71 28.54 5.76 -7.37
N ARG A 72 28.06 4.58 -7.74
CA ARG A 72 26.76 4.39 -8.37
C ARG A 72 26.09 3.14 -7.85
N LEU A 73 24.81 3.23 -7.53
CA LEU A 73 23.92 2.11 -7.27
C LEU A 73 22.87 2.09 -8.38
N ALA A 74 22.66 0.94 -9.01
CA ALA A 74 21.55 0.73 -9.94
C ALA A 74 20.81 -0.56 -9.58
N ILE A 75 19.49 -0.49 -9.50
CA ILE A 75 18.60 -1.62 -9.26
C ILE A 75 17.57 -1.59 -10.38
N ASP A 76 17.66 -2.54 -11.33
CA ASP A 76 16.75 -2.68 -12.46
C ASP A 76 15.92 -3.96 -12.29
N SER A 77 14.63 -3.77 -12.01
CA SER A 77 13.66 -4.85 -11.84
C SER A 77 12.73 -4.88 -13.04
N GLU A 78 12.65 -6.03 -13.70
CA GLU A 78 11.68 -6.27 -14.77
C GLU A 78 10.80 -7.46 -14.40
N VAL A 79 9.48 -7.28 -14.44
CA VAL A 79 8.51 -8.33 -14.16
C VAL A 79 7.45 -8.33 -15.27
N VAL A 80 7.18 -9.49 -15.84
CA VAL A 80 6.03 -9.70 -16.72
C VAL A 80 4.99 -10.50 -15.96
N ILE A 81 3.76 -9.99 -15.90
CA ILE A 81 2.64 -10.63 -15.21
C ILE A 81 1.45 -10.84 -16.14
N GLN A 82 0.63 -11.83 -15.79
CA GLN A 82 -0.74 -11.99 -16.25
C GLN A 82 -1.66 -11.58 -15.11
N HIS A 83 -2.52 -10.60 -15.37
CA HIS A 83 -3.52 -10.07 -14.44
C HIS A 83 -4.90 -10.51 -14.92
N TYR A 84 -5.62 -11.22 -14.06
CA TYR A 84 -6.90 -11.85 -14.40
C TYR A 84 -8.11 -11.08 -13.90
N GLU A 85 -7.93 -10.13 -12.97
CA GLU A 85 -9.01 -9.30 -12.46
C GLU A 85 -9.54 -8.35 -13.55
N GLU A 86 -10.84 -8.43 -13.82
CA GLU A 86 -11.52 -7.63 -14.84
C GLU A 86 -12.54 -6.65 -14.23
N ALA A 87 -13.04 -6.94 -13.02
CA ALA A 87 -14.09 -6.18 -12.35
C ALA A 87 -13.78 -6.03 -10.85
N PRO A 88 -12.84 -5.15 -10.46
CA PRO A 88 -12.34 -5.06 -9.08
C PRO A 88 -13.38 -4.61 -8.04
N LEU A 89 -14.59 -4.22 -8.47
CA LEU A 89 -15.72 -3.88 -7.60
C LEU A 89 -16.83 -4.95 -7.59
N ASP A 90 -16.63 -6.06 -8.30
CA ASP A 90 -17.49 -7.24 -8.29
C ASP A 90 -16.87 -8.28 -7.35
N PHE A 91 -17.00 -8.02 -6.05
CA PHE A 91 -16.47 -8.88 -4.98
C PHE A 91 -17.58 -9.35 -4.06
N ILE A 92 -17.35 -10.50 -3.42
CA ILE A 92 -18.26 -11.06 -2.43
C ILE A 92 -18.03 -10.37 -1.10
N VAL A 93 -19.11 -9.96 -0.45
CA VAL A 93 -19.12 -9.50 0.95
C VAL A 93 -19.84 -10.56 1.77
N GLU A 94 -19.26 -10.96 2.89
CA GLU A 94 -19.92 -11.92 3.79
C GLU A 94 -21.20 -11.30 4.37
N ASP A 95 -22.25 -12.11 4.54
CA ASP A 95 -23.57 -11.64 5.01
C ASP A 95 -23.51 -10.82 6.31
N TYR A 96 -22.57 -11.16 7.19
CA TYR A 96 -22.40 -10.45 8.47
C TYR A 96 -21.78 -9.05 8.29
N ALA A 97 -21.07 -8.80 7.20
CA ALA A 97 -20.33 -7.57 6.94
C ALA A 97 -21.02 -6.62 5.95
N VAL A 98 -22.18 -7.00 5.40
CA VAL A 98 -22.96 -6.17 4.47
C VAL A 98 -23.28 -4.80 5.08
N ASP A 99 -23.70 -4.78 6.34
CA ASP A 99 -24.06 -3.56 7.06
C ASP A 99 -23.12 -3.29 8.24
N TYR A 100 -22.56 -2.08 8.31
CA TYR A 100 -21.83 -1.57 9.46
C TYR A 100 -22.80 -0.98 10.50
N PRO A 101 -22.57 -1.18 11.81
CA PRO A 101 -21.48 -1.94 12.41
C PRO A 101 -21.73 -3.46 12.43
N PHE A 102 -20.65 -4.22 12.29
CA PHE A 102 -20.64 -5.68 12.43
C PHE A 102 -19.45 -6.17 13.25
N GLU A 103 -19.45 -7.46 13.60
CA GLU A 103 -18.31 -8.12 14.23
C GLU A 103 -17.80 -9.27 13.36
N TYR A 104 -16.47 -9.36 13.19
CA TYR A 104 -15.84 -10.51 12.55
C TYR A 104 -16.13 -11.81 13.31
N ARG A 105 -16.10 -12.94 12.57
CA ARG A 105 -16.28 -14.27 13.16
C ARG A 105 -15.18 -14.52 14.20
N LYS A 106 -15.54 -15.20 15.30
CA LYS A 106 -14.62 -15.42 16.42
C LYS A 106 -13.31 -16.09 16.01
N GLU A 107 -13.39 -16.97 15.02
CA GLU A 107 -12.26 -17.72 14.46
C GLU A 107 -11.24 -16.80 13.74
N GLU A 108 -11.71 -15.73 13.09
CA GLU A 108 -10.87 -14.82 12.32
C GLU A 108 -10.24 -13.71 13.17
N ARG A 109 -10.81 -13.42 14.35
CA ARG A 109 -10.40 -12.28 15.19
C ARG A 109 -8.92 -12.30 15.57
N VAL A 110 -8.36 -13.49 15.82
CA VAL A 110 -6.94 -13.62 16.19
C VAL A 110 -6.04 -13.20 15.03
N ASP A 111 -6.37 -13.64 13.81
CA ASP A 111 -5.60 -13.35 12.60
C ASP A 111 -5.81 -11.91 12.10
N LEU A 112 -7.00 -11.36 12.33
CA LEU A 112 -7.36 -9.99 11.93
C LEU A 112 -6.92 -8.92 12.94
N ALA A 113 -6.62 -9.29 14.19
CA ALA A 113 -6.25 -8.34 15.24
C ALA A 113 -5.12 -7.35 14.83
N PRO A 114 -4.02 -7.79 14.17
CA PRO A 114 -2.97 -6.88 13.71
C PRO A 114 -3.45 -5.87 12.66
N PHE A 115 -4.52 -6.19 11.92
CA PHE A 115 -5.09 -5.35 10.88
C PHE A 115 -6.18 -4.41 11.41
N GLN A 116 -6.67 -4.62 12.63
CA GLN A 116 -7.60 -3.73 13.34
C GLN A 116 -6.89 -2.76 14.30
N GLN A 117 -5.63 -3.02 14.65
CA GLN A 117 -4.89 -2.20 15.63
C GLN A 117 -4.43 -0.87 15.02
N LEU A 118 -4.83 0.24 15.66
CA LEU A 118 -4.34 1.58 15.35
C LEU A 118 -2.82 1.69 15.55
N VAL A 119 -2.13 2.24 14.55
CA VAL A 119 -0.70 2.57 14.65
C VAL A 119 -0.51 3.88 15.42
N TYR A 120 -1.44 4.84 15.25
CA TYR A 120 -1.40 6.15 15.91
C TYR A 120 -2.49 6.24 17.00
N ALA A 121 -2.43 5.32 17.96
CA ALA A 121 -3.45 5.19 19.01
C ALA A 121 -3.61 6.45 19.90
N ASP A 122 -2.55 7.23 20.05
CA ASP A 122 -2.54 8.53 20.75
C ASP A 122 -3.39 9.61 20.02
N GLN A 123 -3.65 9.43 18.73
CA GLN A 123 -4.43 10.35 17.88
C GLN A 123 -5.90 9.91 17.73
N GLN A 124 -6.35 8.92 18.50
CA GLN A 124 -7.68 8.34 18.41
C GLN A 124 -8.82 9.36 18.62
N SER A 125 -8.64 10.34 19.52
CA SER A 125 -9.63 11.38 19.78
C SER A 125 -9.87 12.28 18.56
N MET A 126 -8.78 12.67 17.89
CA MET A 126 -8.81 13.49 16.69
C MET A 126 -9.50 12.74 15.53
N LEU A 127 -9.17 11.46 15.33
CA LEU A 127 -9.84 10.61 14.34
C LEU A 127 -11.34 10.47 14.63
N ARG A 128 -11.72 10.27 15.90
CA ARG A 128 -13.12 10.20 16.32
C ARG A 128 -13.87 11.47 15.96
N ASP A 129 -13.30 12.63 16.24
CA ASP A 129 -13.95 13.91 15.99
C ASP A 129 -14.09 14.19 14.49
N TRP A 130 -13.08 13.85 13.69
CA TRP A 130 -13.16 13.92 12.23
C TRP A 130 -14.26 13.01 11.68
N LEU A 131 -14.27 11.72 12.05
CA LEU A 131 -15.31 10.77 11.61
C LEU A 131 -16.71 11.17 12.07
N ARG A 132 -16.84 11.79 13.25
CA ARG A 132 -18.11 12.34 13.73
C ARG A 132 -18.59 13.49 12.85
N GLN A 133 -17.70 14.41 12.47
CA GLN A 133 -18.03 15.54 11.58
C GLN A 133 -18.51 15.07 10.20
N LEU A 134 -18.00 13.92 9.74
CA LEU A 134 -18.40 13.28 8.49
C LEU A 134 -19.69 12.45 8.60
N ASN A 135 -20.33 12.38 9.78
CA ASN A 135 -21.48 11.53 10.08
C ASN A 135 -21.23 10.03 9.80
N LEU A 136 -19.99 9.56 9.96
CA LEU A 136 -19.61 8.16 9.72
C LEU A 136 -19.68 7.29 10.99
N LEU A 137 -20.16 7.83 12.12
CA LEU A 137 -20.23 7.13 13.40
C LEU A 137 -21.66 6.79 13.85
N SER A 138 -22.71 7.25 13.16
CA SER A 138 -24.00 7.46 13.81
C SER A 138 -25.16 6.60 13.33
N GLU A 139 -25.01 5.78 12.28
CA GLU A 139 -26.14 5.05 11.71
C GLU A 139 -25.70 3.70 11.11
N LYS A 140 -26.68 2.79 11.00
CA LYS A 140 -26.51 1.58 10.21
C LYS A 140 -26.35 1.97 8.74
N ILE A 141 -25.28 1.52 8.10
CA ILE A 141 -24.95 1.85 6.71
C ILE A 141 -24.34 0.63 6.03
N GLU A 142 -24.63 0.43 4.76
CA GLU A 142 -23.96 -0.58 3.96
C GLU A 142 -22.43 -0.33 4.01
N THR A 143 -21.65 -1.35 4.37
CA THR A 143 -20.21 -1.20 4.65
C THR A 143 -19.45 -0.67 3.44
N TYR A 144 -19.79 -1.15 2.23
CA TYR A 144 -19.20 -0.63 1.00
C TYR A 144 -19.47 0.87 0.82
N VAL A 145 -20.69 1.33 1.08
CA VAL A 145 -21.05 2.75 0.97
C VAL A 145 -20.27 3.59 2.00
N LEU A 146 -20.05 3.07 3.20
CA LEU A 146 -19.19 3.72 4.20
C LEU A 146 -17.75 3.88 3.69
N LEU A 147 -17.16 2.82 3.14
CA LEU A 147 -15.79 2.84 2.61
C LEU A 147 -15.65 3.74 1.38
N ASP A 148 -16.61 3.69 0.44
CA ASP A 148 -16.63 4.56 -0.75
C ASP A 148 -16.77 6.04 -0.34
N ARG A 149 -17.64 6.36 0.63
CA ARG A 149 -17.75 7.73 1.17
C ARG A 149 -16.44 8.20 1.77
N LEU A 150 -15.82 7.40 2.63
CA LEU A 150 -14.53 7.73 3.25
C LEU A 150 -13.44 7.96 2.19
N ASN A 151 -13.36 7.07 1.20
CA ASN A 151 -12.39 7.19 0.10
C ASN A 151 -12.61 8.47 -0.73
N ARG A 152 -13.87 8.78 -1.08
CA ARG A 152 -14.21 10.01 -1.81
C ARG A 152 -13.91 11.27 -1.01
N ILE A 153 -14.17 11.28 0.29
CA ILE A 153 -13.88 12.42 1.17
C ILE A 153 -12.37 12.68 1.17
N ILE A 154 -11.54 11.65 1.38
CA ILE A 154 -10.08 11.80 1.35
C ILE A 154 -9.60 12.29 -0.02
N ASN A 155 -10.16 11.76 -1.11
CA ASN A 155 -9.79 12.20 -2.46
C ASN A 155 -10.18 13.66 -2.76
N ASN A 156 -11.34 14.12 -2.28
CA ASN A 156 -11.89 15.42 -2.63
C ASN A 156 -11.44 16.56 -1.70
N GLU A 157 -11.22 16.27 -0.42
CA GLU A 157 -10.92 17.31 0.58
C GLU A 157 -9.43 17.60 0.75
N PHE A 158 -8.56 16.71 0.25
CA PHE A 158 -7.12 16.79 0.45
C PHE A 158 -6.39 17.05 -0.86
N LYS A 159 -5.39 17.94 -0.81
CA LYS A 159 -4.55 18.24 -1.96
C LYS A 159 -3.46 17.18 -2.13
N TYR A 160 -3.46 16.52 -3.29
CA TYR A 160 -2.40 15.58 -3.63
C TYR A 160 -1.05 16.29 -3.81
N MET A 161 -0.01 15.78 -3.16
CA MET A 161 1.36 16.29 -3.29
C MET A 161 2.37 15.14 -3.41
N ILE A 162 3.39 15.36 -4.25
CA ILE A 162 4.57 14.49 -4.31
C ILE A 162 5.49 14.86 -3.16
N ARG A 163 6.07 13.85 -2.51
CA ARG A 163 6.92 14.02 -1.33
C ARG A 163 8.15 13.14 -1.42
N GLU A 164 9.29 13.71 -1.06
CA GLU A 164 10.59 13.03 -1.05
C GLU A 164 10.92 12.45 0.33
N GLU A 165 10.25 12.91 1.41
CA GLU A 165 10.57 12.42 2.76
C GLU A 165 10.27 10.93 2.90
N PRO A 166 11.06 10.18 3.69
CA PRO A 166 10.75 8.79 3.97
C PRO A 166 9.50 8.64 4.87
N GLY A 167 8.88 7.47 4.81
CA GLY A 167 7.73 7.13 5.66
C GLY A 167 6.42 7.74 5.20
N VAL A 168 5.44 7.77 6.10
CA VAL A 168 4.09 8.31 5.90
C VAL A 168 3.84 9.44 6.90
N GLN A 169 2.98 10.38 6.55
CA GLN A 169 2.45 11.36 7.51
C GLN A 169 1.44 10.68 8.45
N SER A 170 1.43 11.11 9.71
CA SER A 170 0.40 10.68 10.66
C SER A 170 -0.97 11.24 10.28
N PRO A 171 -2.08 10.62 10.73
CA PRO A 171 -3.41 11.17 10.55
C PRO A 171 -3.53 12.64 10.98
N GLU A 172 -2.94 13.02 12.12
CA GLU A 172 -2.94 14.40 12.60
C GLU A 172 -2.26 15.37 11.61
N GLN A 173 -1.11 14.99 11.05
CA GLN A 173 -0.40 15.80 10.05
C GLN A 173 -1.21 15.96 8.76
N ILE A 174 -1.87 14.88 8.32
CA ILE A 174 -2.67 14.88 7.10
C ILE A 174 -3.91 15.76 7.29
N LEU A 175 -4.66 15.58 8.37
CA LEU A 175 -5.85 16.37 8.66
C LEU A 175 -5.53 17.86 8.87
N SER A 176 -4.40 18.16 9.51
CA SER A 176 -3.98 19.54 9.76
C SER A 176 -3.50 20.24 8.49
N SER A 177 -2.70 19.56 7.66
CA SER A 177 -2.16 20.15 6.42
C SER A 177 -3.14 20.12 5.25
N ARG A 178 -4.16 19.24 5.32
CA ARG A 178 -5.08 18.90 4.22
C ARG A 178 -4.37 18.56 2.93
N SER A 179 -3.26 17.84 3.04
CA SER A 179 -2.44 17.45 1.89
C SER A 179 -1.70 16.15 2.15
N GLY A 180 -1.36 15.42 1.10
CA GLY A 180 -0.64 14.17 1.22
C GLY A 180 -0.34 13.50 -0.12
N SER A 181 0.51 12.49 -0.09
CA SER A 181 0.80 11.58 -1.19
C SER A 181 -0.09 10.32 -1.11
N CYS A 182 -0.04 9.45 -2.12
CA CYS A 182 -0.83 8.20 -2.14
C CYS A 182 -0.66 7.34 -0.88
N ARG A 183 0.57 7.22 -0.37
CA ARG A 183 0.86 6.51 0.90
C ARG A 183 0.28 7.20 2.14
N ASP A 184 0.17 8.52 2.12
CA ASP A 184 -0.43 9.27 3.24
C ASP A 184 -1.95 9.05 3.23
N TYR A 185 -2.58 9.09 2.06
CA TYR A 185 -4.02 8.85 1.91
C TYR A 185 -4.39 7.43 2.32
N ALA A 186 -3.62 6.42 1.88
CA ALA A 186 -3.80 5.05 2.31
C ALA A 186 -3.67 4.92 3.84
N THR A 187 -2.71 5.61 4.45
CA THR A 187 -2.51 5.61 5.91
C THR A 187 -3.71 6.21 6.66
N LEU A 188 -4.21 7.37 6.23
CA LEU A 188 -5.38 7.99 6.85
C LEU A 188 -6.63 7.10 6.70
N PHE A 189 -6.84 6.53 5.52
CA PHE A 189 -7.94 5.61 5.26
C PHE A 189 -7.89 4.36 6.15
N ILE A 190 -6.71 3.75 6.28
CA ILE A 190 -6.48 2.57 7.12
C ILE A 190 -6.71 2.89 8.61
N GLU A 191 -6.19 4.00 9.11
CA GLU A 191 -6.38 4.37 10.51
C GLU A 191 -7.85 4.71 10.82
N ALA A 192 -8.57 5.30 9.87
CA ALA A 192 -10.02 5.47 9.97
C ALA A 192 -10.77 4.13 9.98
N CYS A 193 -10.42 3.20 9.09
CA CYS A 193 -11.00 1.85 9.08
C CYS A 193 -10.75 1.11 10.40
N ARG A 194 -9.50 1.14 10.89
CA ARG A 194 -9.10 0.54 12.17
C ARG A 194 -9.82 1.15 13.36
N PHE A 195 -10.01 2.47 13.35
CA PHE A 195 -10.82 3.15 14.37
C PHE A 195 -12.27 2.62 14.39
N LEU A 196 -12.84 2.35 13.21
CA LEU A 196 -14.17 1.76 13.03
C LEU A 196 -14.17 0.24 13.31
N GLY A 197 -13.04 -0.37 13.66
CA GLY A 197 -12.92 -1.81 13.89
C GLY A 197 -12.85 -2.64 12.60
N LEU A 198 -12.63 -2.04 11.44
CA LEU A 198 -12.48 -2.73 10.17
C LEU A 198 -11.01 -3.13 9.96
N ALA A 199 -10.79 -4.42 9.71
CA ALA A 199 -9.47 -4.97 9.44
C ALA A 199 -8.97 -4.46 8.08
N SER A 200 -7.86 -3.72 8.09
CA SER A 200 -7.32 -3.10 6.90
C SER A 200 -5.79 -3.16 6.83
N ARG A 201 -5.27 -3.23 5.60
CA ARG A 201 -3.84 -3.34 5.32
C ARG A 201 -3.37 -2.34 4.29
N PHE A 202 -2.10 -1.98 4.42
CA PHE A 202 -1.39 -1.13 3.49
C PHE A 202 -0.82 -1.97 2.35
N VAL A 203 -1.03 -1.54 1.11
CA VAL A 203 -0.51 -2.21 -0.08
C VAL A 203 0.29 -1.22 -0.90
N SER A 204 1.42 -1.69 -1.44
CA SER A 204 2.25 -0.93 -2.36
C SER A 204 2.47 -1.73 -3.64
N GLY A 205 2.47 -1.05 -4.78
CA GLY A 205 2.66 -1.68 -6.07
C GLY A 205 2.88 -0.65 -7.17
N TYR A 206 2.41 -0.96 -8.37
CA TYR A 206 2.55 -0.12 -9.54
C TYR A 206 1.17 0.26 -10.07
N SER A 207 0.98 1.54 -10.39
CA SER A 207 -0.21 2.02 -11.07
C SER A 207 0.12 2.35 -12.51
N HIS A 208 -0.79 2.02 -13.43
CA HIS A 208 -0.71 2.43 -14.83
C HIS A 208 -2.03 3.08 -15.26
N VAL A 209 -1.96 4.33 -15.72
CA VAL A 209 -3.05 5.07 -16.33
C VAL A 209 -2.80 5.15 -17.83
N PRO A 210 -3.57 4.42 -18.66
CA PRO A 210 -3.43 4.44 -20.11
C PRO A 210 -3.55 5.87 -20.68
N GLY A 211 -2.74 6.18 -21.69
CA GLY A 211 -2.82 7.46 -22.42
C GLY A 211 -2.03 8.63 -21.82
N LEU A 212 -1.50 8.52 -20.60
CA LEU A 212 -0.68 9.58 -19.97
C LEU A 212 0.84 9.48 -20.26
N GLY A 213 1.26 8.57 -21.15
CA GLY A 213 2.67 8.41 -21.53
C GLY A 213 3.58 8.02 -20.35
N ALA A 214 4.83 8.51 -20.34
CA ALA A 214 5.83 8.17 -19.32
C ALA A 214 5.45 8.62 -17.89
N GLY A 215 4.51 9.55 -17.73
CA GLY A 215 3.94 9.94 -16.43
C GLY A 215 2.73 9.10 -15.99
N GLY A 216 2.24 8.22 -16.87
CA GLY A 216 1.12 7.33 -16.61
C GLY A 216 1.51 6.03 -15.92
N ALA A 217 2.74 5.87 -15.44
CA ALA A 217 3.15 4.71 -14.65
C ALA A 217 4.01 5.14 -13.47
N SER A 218 3.65 4.70 -12.26
CA SER A 218 4.39 5.05 -11.05
C SER A 218 4.27 3.98 -9.98
N THR A 219 5.18 4.00 -9.01
CA THR A 219 4.94 3.32 -7.74
C THR A 219 3.73 3.96 -7.05
N HIS A 220 2.87 3.14 -6.48
CA HIS A 220 1.65 3.60 -5.84
C HIS A 220 1.39 2.84 -4.54
N ALA A 221 0.54 3.41 -3.69
CA ALA A 221 0.09 2.78 -2.47
C ALA A 221 -1.42 2.96 -2.33
N TRP A 222 -2.08 1.93 -1.80
CA TRP A 222 -3.52 1.90 -1.53
C TRP A 222 -3.81 1.11 -0.25
N ALA A 223 -5.07 1.08 0.12
CA ALA A 223 -5.58 0.31 1.25
C ALA A 223 -6.47 -0.84 0.76
N GLU A 224 -6.46 -1.94 1.49
CA GLU A 224 -7.41 -3.04 1.34
C GLU A 224 -8.11 -3.28 2.67
N VAL A 225 -9.41 -3.60 2.61
CA VAL A 225 -10.25 -3.86 3.78
C VAL A 225 -10.83 -5.27 3.64
N TYR A 226 -10.77 -6.06 4.71
CA TYR A 226 -11.37 -7.39 4.76
C TYR A 226 -12.83 -7.29 5.17
N LEU A 227 -13.74 -7.78 4.31
CA LEU A 227 -15.20 -7.75 4.47
C LEU A 227 -15.76 -9.16 4.33
#